data_AF-A0A9E8SM36-F1
#
_entry.id   AF-A0A9E8SM36-F1
#
_cell.length_a   1.000
_cell.length_b   1.000
_cell.length_c   1.000
_cell.angle_alpha   90.00
_cell.angle_beta   90.00
_cell.angle_gamma   90.00
#
_symmetry.space_group_name_H-M   'P 1'
#
loop_
_entity.id
_entity.type
_entity.pdbx_description
1 polymer ?
#
loop_
_entity_poly.entity_id
_entity_poly.type
_entity_poly.pdbx_seq_one_letter_code
_entity_poly.pdbx_strand_id
1 'polypeptide(L)'
;MKSTKELVQPILVHSPEPGHNLADVLSVAEFIELLKEEEDYYPGEQYNTKLMVTRLRKIFYDQWGWNSELIKGAAGIPMRYQVQIVEDPTEHAKPLRRYEDNEYQPKHRLVTYTDHDRVYGNSRVGQVPFIFKLDHQETVLPDGTYCDVAHVLAGLDAFNHHRPVSPLPDFLLFLKNLAPHVDSNADIVTWLGDIASSSGDFLFYYLRHEKKPLSVDREQHYIDIDAPGSDMLGDIDPYVINKYYHVSATNGMRVTEILEEYYLNTTQETPFRARRCATFCEAVGLEGWDGVKFVNEDSWLRYYAKQLRDNITFQVFSLTEETIKSVWLPLRIYFNGFRDVIKYDLLLRLFLTSLKTLVQQETQLIK
;
A
#
# COMPACT_ATOMS: atom_id res chain seq x y z
N MET A 1 37.66 7.92 4.03
CA MET A 1 36.93 6.66 4.30
C MET A 1 35.81 6.57 3.29
N LYS A 2 35.77 5.52 2.46
CA LYS A 2 34.57 5.26 1.65
C LYS A 2 33.48 4.85 2.65
N SER A 3 32.47 5.69 2.82
CA SER A 3 31.24 5.29 3.51
C SER A 3 30.72 4.05 2.78
N THR A 4 30.77 2.89 3.42
CA THR A 4 29.98 1.74 2.98
C THR A 4 28.55 2.14 3.23
N LYS A 5 27.83 2.53 2.17
CA LYS A 5 26.39 2.78 2.25
C LYS A 5 25.74 1.52 2.79
N GLU A 6 25.09 1.64 3.93
CA GLU A 6 24.24 0.59 4.50
C GLU A 6 22.85 0.73 3.87
N LEU A 7 22.19 -0.41 3.65
CA LEU A 7 20.79 -0.42 3.21
C LEU A 7 19.89 0.06 4.35
N VAL A 8 18.83 0.77 4.00
CA VAL A 8 17.82 1.25 4.94
C VAL A 8 16.44 1.13 4.31
N GLN A 9 15.44 0.79 5.13
CA GLN A 9 14.04 0.95 4.75
C GLN A 9 13.56 2.32 5.24
N PRO A 10 13.33 3.31 4.36
CA PRO A 10 12.74 4.57 4.78
C PRO A 10 11.32 4.33 5.32
N ILE A 11 10.91 5.07 6.35
CA ILE A 11 9.53 5.07 6.89
C ILE A 11 9.01 6.50 7.04
N LEU A 12 9.86 7.44 7.43
CA LEU A 12 9.53 8.86 7.47
C LEU A 12 10.48 9.62 6.55
N VAL A 13 9.94 10.43 5.65
CA VAL A 13 10.71 11.26 4.71
C VAL A 13 10.18 12.70 4.70
N HIS A 14 11.07 13.64 4.40
CA HIS A 14 10.80 15.09 4.34
C HIS A 14 11.02 15.65 2.93
N SER A 15 10.99 14.77 1.95
CA SER A 15 11.08 15.06 0.52
C SER A 15 10.10 14.17 -0.20
N PRO A 16 9.53 14.63 -1.33
CA PRO A 16 8.63 13.82 -2.13
C PRO A 16 9.35 12.60 -2.71
N GLU A 17 8.55 11.64 -3.15
CA GLU A 17 9.00 10.44 -3.85
C GLU A 17 9.87 10.74 -5.09
N PRO A 18 10.77 9.82 -5.46
CA PRO A 18 11.53 9.93 -6.70
C PRO A 18 10.59 10.07 -7.92
N GLY A 19 10.59 11.24 -8.55
CA GLY A 19 9.79 11.52 -9.74
C GLY A 19 8.60 12.44 -9.49
N HIS A 20 8.30 12.77 -8.24
CA HIS A 20 7.30 13.75 -7.88
C HIS A 20 7.90 15.16 -7.78
N ASN A 21 7.16 16.14 -8.27
CA ASN A 21 7.57 17.54 -8.25
C ASN A 21 6.98 18.22 -7.02
N LEU A 22 7.85 18.84 -6.22
CA LEU A 22 7.47 19.53 -4.98
C LEU A 22 6.36 20.59 -5.19
N ALA A 23 6.31 21.23 -6.36
CA ALA A 23 5.30 22.24 -6.65
C ALA A 23 3.88 21.68 -6.83
N ASP A 24 3.77 20.36 -7.04
CA ASP A 24 2.52 19.66 -7.31
C ASP A 24 1.99 18.92 -6.06
N VAL A 25 2.77 18.89 -4.97
CA VAL A 25 2.39 18.21 -3.71
C VAL A 25 1.40 19.08 -2.94
N LEU A 26 0.27 18.47 -2.57
CA LEU A 26 -0.74 19.11 -1.73
C LEU A 26 -0.39 18.96 -0.24
N SER A 27 -0.81 19.93 0.57
CA SER A 27 -0.94 19.68 2.00
C SER A 27 -2.03 18.66 2.27
N VAL A 28 -1.91 17.90 3.36
CA VAL A 28 -2.95 16.93 3.74
C VAL A 28 -4.32 17.59 3.94
N ALA A 29 -4.37 18.86 4.37
CA ALA A 29 -5.61 19.60 4.51
C ALA A 29 -6.28 19.88 3.14
N GLU A 30 -5.50 20.27 2.13
CA GLU A 30 -6.02 20.47 0.76
C GLU A 30 -6.52 19.16 0.17
N PHE A 31 -5.80 18.06 0.37
CA PHE A 31 -6.22 16.74 -0.11
C PHE A 31 -7.51 16.25 0.57
N ILE A 32 -7.64 16.47 1.89
CA ILE A 32 -8.86 16.15 2.64
C ILE A 32 -10.08 16.91 2.09
N GLU A 33 -9.94 18.19 1.72
CA GLU A 33 -11.03 18.93 1.09
C GLU A 33 -11.43 18.33 -0.27
N LEU A 34 -10.48 17.82 -1.05
CA LEU A 34 -10.81 17.08 -2.28
C LEU A 34 -11.58 15.78 -1.97
N LEU A 35 -11.18 15.01 -0.96
CA LEU A 35 -11.91 13.81 -0.53
C LEU A 35 -13.33 14.16 -0.06
N LYS A 36 -13.50 15.31 0.57
CA LYS A 36 -14.80 15.79 1.08
C LYS A 36 -15.77 16.07 -0.06
N GLU A 37 -15.28 16.66 -1.15
CA GLU A 37 -16.06 16.82 -2.39
C GLU A 37 -16.53 15.47 -2.95
N GLU A 38 -15.68 14.43 -2.86
CA GLU A 38 -16.03 13.08 -3.33
C GLU A 38 -17.05 12.38 -2.43
N GLU A 39 -16.99 12.57 -1.12
CA GLU A 39 -18.02 12.09 -0.20
C GLU A 39 -19.34 12.83 -0.37
N ASP A 40 -19.30 14.17 -0.52
CA ASP A 40 -20.48 15.02 -0.71
C ASP A 40 -21.23 14.71 -2.02
N TYR A 41 -20.56 14.08 -2.99
CA TYR A 41 -21.20 13.53 -4.17
C TYR A 41 -22.28 12.47 -3.84
N TYR A 42 -22.22 11.82 -2.68
CA TYR A 42 -23.14 10.76 -2.23
C TYR A 42 -24.00 11.16 -1.03
N PRO A 43 -24.97 12.09 -1.21
CA PRO A 43 -25.79 12.59 -0.12
C PRO A 43 -26.56 11.47 0.58
N GLY A 44 -26.44 11.41 1.91
CA GLY A 44 -27.06 10.39 2.76
C GLY A 44 -26.24 9.10 2.90
N GLU A 45 -25.29 8.83 2.01
CA GLU A 45 -24.35 7.71 2.13
C GLU A 45 -22.97 8.14 2.68
N GLN A 46 -22.69 9.44 2.74
CA GLN A 46 -21.42 10.00 3.25
C GLN A 46 -21.04 9.54 4.68
N TYR A 47 -22.02 9.12 5.49
CA TYR A 47 -21.81 8.55 6.84
C TYR A 47 -21.69 7.01 6.86
N ASN A 48 -21.83 6.35 5.71
CA ASN A 48 -21.48 4.95 5.57
C ASN A 48 -19.96 4.84 5.39
N THR A 49 -19.23 4.95 6.50
CA THR A 49 -17.76 4.97 6.56
C THR A 49 -17.16 3.84 5.74
N LYS A 50 -17.66 2.61 5.92
CA LYS A 50 -17.20 1.43 5.18
C LYS A 50 -17.29 1.62 3.67
N LEU A 51 -18.44 2.08 3.20
CA LEU A 51 -18.71 2.29 1.78
C LEU A 51 -17.89 3.45 1.19
N MET A 52 -17.75 4.54 1.95
CA MET A 52 -16.95 5.69 1.52
C MET A 52 -15.47 5.34 1.40
N VAL A 53 -14.90 4.59 2.34
CA VAL A 53 -13.52 4.10 2.25
C VAL A 53 -13.28 3.37 0.92
N THR A 54 -14.16 2.43 0.54
CA THR A 54 -14.04 1.73 -0.74
C THR A 54 -14.13 2.68 -1.94
N ARG A 55 -15.09 3.61 -1.94
CA ARG A 55 -15.28 4.54 -3.06
C ARG A 55 -14.10 5.49 -3.25
N LEU A 56 -13.55 6.01 -2.15
CA LEU A 56 -12.39 6.89 -2.17
C LEU A 56 -11.13 6.13 -2.61
N ARG A 57 -10.87 4.94 -2.06
CA ARG A 57 -9.75 4.08 -2.52
C ARG A 57 -9.82 3.83 -4.02
N LYS A 58 -11.01 3.53 -4.55
CA LYS A 58 -11.20 3.21 -5.97
C LYS A 58 -10.76 4.33 -6.92
N ILE A 59 -10.74 5.59 -6.48
CA ILE A 59 -10.15 6.69 -7.28
C ILE A 59 -8.70 6.36 -7.67
N PHE A 60 -7.94 5.71 -6.79
CA PHE A 60 -6.52 5.43 -6.96
C PHE A 60 -6.21 3.95 -7.21
N TYR A 61 -7.11 3.02 -6.87
CA TYR A 61 -6.85 1.57 -6.94
C TYR A 61 -7.99 0.74 -7.54
N ASP A 62 -8.91 1.34 -8.31
CA ASP A 62 -9.91 0.56 -9.07
C ASP A 62 -9.23 -0.12 -10.27
N GLN A 63 -8.72 -1.33 -10.03
CA GLN A 63 -8.09 -2.18 -11.03
C GLN A 63 -8.30 -3.65 -10.68
N TRP A 64 -8.23 -4.53 -11.70
CA TRP A 64 -8.56 -5.95 -11.58
C TRP A 64 -7.89 -6.60 -10.37
N GLY A 65 -6.57 -6.64 -10.27
CA GLY A 65 -5.88 -7.32 -9.16
C GLY A 65 -6.24 -6.81 -7.76
N TRP A 66 -6.47 -5.50 -7.60
CA TRP A 66 -6.88 -4.93 -6.33
C TRP A 66 -8.30 -5.34 -5.93
N ASN A 67 -9.23 -5.31 -6.89
CA ASN A 67 -10.63 -5.63 -6.65
C ASN A 67 -10.95 -7.13 -6.72
N SER A 68 -10.18 -7.93 -7.46
CA SER A 68 -10.44 -9.35 -7.72
C SER A 68 -9.55 -10.27 -6.91
N GLU A 69 -8.35 -9.83 -6.50
CA GLU A 69 -7.41 -10.69 -5.77
C GLU A 69 -7.16 -10.21 -4.34
N LEU A 70 -6.90 -8.92 -4.14
CA LEU A 70 -6.54 -8.40 -2.82
C LEU A 70 -7.78 -8.09 -1.97
N ILE A 71 -8.75 -7.35 -2.51
CA ILE A 71 -9.95 -6.85 -1.80
C ILE A 71 -11.24 -7.29 -2.52
N LYS A 72 -11.46 -8.62 -2.69
CA LYS A 72 -12.63 -9.18 -3.45
C LYS A 72 -13.99 -8.62 -3.05
N GLY A 73 -14.18 -8.31 -1.77
CA GLY A 73 -15.46 -7.79 -1.28
C GLY A 73 -15.82 -6.39 -1.80
N ALA A 74 -14.87 -5.66 -2.38
CA ALA A 74 -15.06 -4.31 -2.90
C ALA A 74 -15.40 -4.24 -4.39
N ALA A 75 -15.28 -5.35 -5.14
CA ALA A 75 -15.37 -5.35 -6.61
C ALA A 75 -16.66 -4.69 -7.13
N GLY A 76 -17.82 -5.09 -6.60
CA GLY A 76 -19.13 -4.61 -7.04
C GLY A 76 -19.54 -3.22 -6.55
N ILE A 77 -18.70 -2.53 -5.78
CA ILE A 77 -19.03 -1.19 -5.27
C ILE A 77 -18.76 -0.16 -6.38
N PRO A 78 -19.77 0.60 -6.84
CA PRO A 78 -19.57 1.60 -7.88
C PRO A 78 -18.84 2.82 -7.32
N MET A 79 -17.99 3.42 -8.15
CA MET A 79 -17.34 4.70 -7.91
C MET A 79 -17.91 5.77 -8.87
N ARG A 80 -17.55 7.04 -8.63
CA ARG A 80 -18.03 8.19 -9.40
C ARG A 80 -17.46 8.21 -10.82
N TYR A 81 -16.19 7.84 -10.93
CA TYR A 81 -15.40 7.89 -12.15
C TYR A 81 -15.48 6.57 -12.91
N GLN A 82 -15.07 6.62 -14.17
CA GLN A 82 -14.76 5.42 -14.94
C GLN A 82 -13.25 5.26 -15.05
N VAL A 83 -12.82 4.01 -15.00
CA VAL A 83 -11.45 3.62 -15.30
C VAL A 83 -11.38 3.21 -16.77
N GLN A 84 -10.52 3.89 -17.51
CA GLN A 84 -10.18 3.56 -18.88
C GLN A 84 -8.79 2.95 -18.94
N ILE A 85 -8.63 1.99 -19.84
CA ILE A 85 -7.35 1.37 -20.13
C ILE A 85 -6.93 1.86 -21.50
N VAL A 86 -5.88 2.66 -21.53
CA VAL A 86 -5.32 3.23 -22.77
C VAL A 86 -4.03 2.50 -23.13
N GLU A 87 -3.74 2.40 -24.42
CA GLU A 87 -2.53 1.70 -24.90
C GLU A 87 -1.30 2.58 -24.72
N ASP A 88 -1.36 3.82 -25.20
CA ASP A 88 -0.25 4.76 -25.11
C ASP A 88 -0.32 5.59 -23.81
N PRO A 89 0.83 5.99 -23.24
CA PRO A 89 0.86 6.90 -22.11
C PRO A 89 0.23 8.24 -22.50
N THR A 90 -0.90 8.57 -21.88
CA THR A 90 -1.53 9.90 -21.98
C THR A 90 -1.24 10.71 -20.72
N GLU A 91 -1.51 12.02 -20.79
CA GLU A 91 -1.40 12.90 -19.62
C GLU A 91 -2.19 12.32 -18.43
N HIS A 92 -1.52 12.20 -17.28
CA HIS A 92 -2.03 11.60 -16.03
C HIS A 92 -2.38 10.10 -16.08
N ALA A 93 -2.14 9.39 -17.18
CA ALA A 93 -2.35 7.94 -17.19
C ALA A 93 -1.23 7.26 -16.41
N LYS A 94 -1.60 6.41 -15.45
CA LYS A 94 -0.64 5.65 -14.63
C LYS A 94 -0.33 4.31 -15.29
N PRO A 95 0.93 3.87 -15.39
CA PRO A 95 1.27 2.60 -16.01
C PRO A 95 0.60 1.44 -15.27
N LEU A 96 -0.03 0.55 -16.04
CA LEU A 96 -0.46 -0.76 -15.58
C LEU A 96 0.58 -1.76 -16.06
N ARG A 97 1.25 -2.42 -15.12
CA ARG A 97 2.17 -3.50 -15.49
C ARG A 97 1.40 -4.62 -16.20
N ARG A 98 0.09 -4.82 -15.92
CA ARG A 98 -0.85 -5.75 -16.62
C ARG A 98 -2.33 -5.33 -16.50
N TYR A 99 -3.13 -5.69 -17.51
CA TYR A 99 -4.61 -5.69 -17.54
C TYR A 99 -5.08 -7.12 -17.89
N GLU A 100 -6.37 -7.43 -17.69
CA GLU A 100 -7.03 -8.75 -17.89
C GLU A 100 -6.30 -9.72 -18.87
N ASP A 101 -6.13 -10.99 -18.46
CA ASP A 101 -5.44 -12.08 -19.18
C ASP A 101 -3.89 -12.07 -19.18
N ASN A 102 -3.25 -11.23 -18.35
CA ASN A 102 -1.82 -11.34 -17.97
C ASN A 102 -0.79 -11.33 -19.13
N GLU A 103 -1.19 -11.00 -20.36
CA GLU A 103 -0.27 -10.70 -21.46
C GLU A 103 0.42 -9.35 -21.17
N TYR A 104 1.75 -9.29 -21.30
CA TYR A 104 2.47 -8.04 -21.11
C TYR A 104 2.10 -7.08 -22.25
N GLN A 105 1.19 -6.17 -21.97
CA GLN A 105 0.91 -5.00 -22.79
C GLN A 105 1.14 -3.79 -21.89
N PRO A 106 2.00 -2.83 -22.26
CA PRO A 106 2.20 -1.61 -21.49
C PRO A 106 0.93 -0.77 -21.59
N LYS A 107 -0.10 -1.11 -20.82
CA LYS A 107 -1.34 -0.36 -20.73
C LYS A 107 -1.17 0.73 -19.68
N HIS A 108 -2.01 1.74 -19.75
CA HIS A 108 -2.07 2.79 -18.75
C HIS A 108 -3.50 2.95 -18.28
N ARG A 109 -3.66 3.12 -16.97
CA ARG A 109 -4.93 3.40 -16.33
C ARG A 109 -5.16 4.90 -16.33
N LEU A 110 -6.32 5.31 -16.84
CA LEU A 110 -6.77 6.68 -16.81
C LEU A 110 -8.13 6.76 -16.12
N VAL A 111 -8.23 7.62 -15.10
CA VAL A 111 -9.48 7.86 -14.39
C VAL A 111 -10.14 9.11 -14.95
N THR A 112 -11.40 9.02 -15.36
CA THR A 112 -12.12 10.16 -15.97
C THR A 112 -13.56 10.26 -15.49
N TYR A 113 -14.15 11.45 -15.61
CA TYR A 113 -15.59 11.62 -15.41
C TYR A 113 -16.41 10.83 -16.45
N THR A 114 -17.54 10.31 -15.98
CA THR A 114 -18.55 9.64 -16.80
C THR A 114 -19.51 10.65 -17.43
N ASP A 115 -20.29 10.22 -18.42
CA ASP A 115 -21.36 10.99 -19.06
C ASP A 115 -22.65 11.09 -18.24
N HIS A 116 -22.66 10.46 -17.06
CA HIS A 116 -23.78 10.44 -16.14
C HIS A 116 -23.40 10.99 -14.75
N ASP A 117 -22.33 11.80 -14.67
CA ASP A 117 -21.95 12.46 -13.42
C ASP A 117 -23.09 13.35 -12.90
N ARG A 118 -23.52 13.16 -11.65
CA ARG A 118 -24.69 13.86 -11.09
C ARG A 118 -24.47 15.36 -10.89
N VAL A 119 -23.22 15.82 -10.79
CA VAL A 119 -22.88 17.22 -10.53
C VAL A 119 -22.60 17.96 -11.82
N TYR A 120 -21.82 17.36 -12.72
CA TYR A 120 -21.35 18.00 -13.95
C TYR A 120 -22.07 17.51 -15.21
N GLY A 121 -22.94 16.50 -15.12
CA GLY A 121 -23.56 15.87 -16.27
C GLY A 121 -22.51 15.41 -17.27
N ASN A 122 -22.71 15.77 -18.54
CA ASN A 122 -21.76 15.46 -19.61
C ASN A 122 -20.71 16.56 -19.87
N SER A 123 -20.63 17.60 -19.04
CA SER A 123 -19.73 18.74 -19.31
C SER A 123 -18.24 18.44 -19.07
N ARG A 124 -17.93 17.38 -18.31
CA ARG A 124 -16.57 16.98 -17.96
C ARG A 124 -16.18 15.58 -18.46
N VAL A 125 -17.00 14.94 -19.30
CA VAL A 125 -16.75 13.56 -19.78
C VAL A 125 -15.35 13.43 -20.35
N GLY A 126 -14.63 12.39 -19.94
CA GLY A 126 -13.27 12.12 -20.40
C GLY A 126 -12.20 13.04 -19.80
N GLN A 127 -12.57 14.04 -19.00
CA GLN A 127 -11.61 14.84 -18.24
C GLN A 127 -11.15 14.08 -17.00
N VAL A 128 -9.88 14.24 -16.65
CA VAL A 128 -9.28 13.67 -15.44
C VAL A 128 -9.71 14.50 -14.22
N PRO A 129 -10.22 13.89 -13.14
CA PRO A 129 -10.58 14.62 -11.93
C PRO A 129 -9.34 15.18 -11.23
N PHE A 130 -9.45 16.38 -10.66
CA PHE A 130 -8.31 17.08 -10.08
C PHE A 130 -7.60 16.27 -8.98
N ILE A 131 -8.36 15.56 -8.15
CA ILE A 131 -7.83 14.67 -7.11
C ILE A 131 -6.91 13.56 -7.63
N PHE A 132 -7.03 13.17 -8.91
CA PHE A 132 -6.19 12.13 -9.54
C PHE A 132 -5.02 12.71 -10.33
N LYS A 133 -5.00 14.02 -10.60
CA LYS A 133 -3.93 14.66 -11.37
C LYS A 133 -2.63 14.71 -10.57
N LEU A 134 -1.51 14.79 -11.29
CA LEU A 134 -0.16 15.08 -10.77
C LEU A 134 0.27 14.22 -9.56
N ASP A 135 -0.34 13.06 -9.40
CA ASP A 135 -0.12 12.20 -8.26
C ASP A 135 -0.37 12.84 -6.88
N HIS A 136 -1.44 13.65 -6.78
CA HIS A 136 -1.84 14.33 -5.52
C HIS A 136 -2.09 13.40 -4.32
N GLN A 137 -2.00 12.07 -4.47
CA GLN A 137 -2.14 11.12 -3.36
C GLN A 137 -0.99 11.21 -2.36
N GLU A 138 0.21 11.62 -2.80
CA GLU A 138 1.32 11.97 -1.91
C GLU A 138 1.10 13.37 -1.34
N THR A 139 0.99 13.47 -0.02
CA THR A 139 0.68 14.73 0.67
C THR A 139 1.74 15.06 1.71
N VAL A 140 1.93 16.36 1.96
CA VAL A 140 2.75 16.83 3.09
C VAL A 140 1.88 17.00 4.34
N LEU A 141 2.29 16.33 5.42
CA LEU A 141 1.67 16.39 6.74
C LEU A 141 2.10 17.68 7.49
N PRO A 142 1.38 18.08 8.57
CA PRO A 142 1.73 19.30 9.31
C PRO A 142 3.11 19.31 9.97
N ASP A 143 3.70 18.15 10.21
CA ASP A 143 5.07 18.00 10.74
C ASP A 143 6.14 18.01 9.63
N GLY A 144 5.72 18.20 8.37
CA GLY A 144 6.58 18.22 7.18
C GLY A 144 6.98 16.83 6.68
N THR A 145 6.44 15.75 7.25
CA THR A 145 6.61 14.40 6.68
C THR A 145 5.68 14.19 5.48
N TYR A 146 6.06 13.33 4.55
CA TYR A 146 5.24 12.98 3.39
C TYR A 146 4.51 11.65 3.64
N CYS A 147 3.28 11.54 3.15
CA CYS A 147 2.43 10.36 3.29
C CYS A 147 1.58 10.16 2.04
N ASP A 148 1.57 8.95 1.49
CA ASP A 148 0.58 8.55 0.48
C ASP A 148 -0.75 8.22 1.18
N VAL A 149 -1.71 9.14 1.07
CA VAL A 149 -3.05 8.98 1.68
C VAL A 149 -3.91 7.98 0.90
N ALA A 150 -3.61 7.72 -0.39
CA ALA A 150 -4.28 6.66 -1.12
C ALA A 150 -3.86 5.27 -0.59
N HIS A 151 -2.60 5.06 -0.16
CA HIS A 151 -2.19 3.86 0.58
C HIS A 151 -2.97 3.69 1.88
N VAL A 152 -3.19 4.78 2.63
CA VAL A 152 -4.04 4.75 3.84
C VAL A 152 -5.44 4.26 3.51
N LEU A 153 -6.09 4.84 2.49
CA LEU A 153 -7.43 4.41 2.05
C LEU A 153 -7.45 2.94 1.61
N ALA A 154 -6.37 2.47 0.99
CA ALA A 154 -6.22 1.08 0.56
C ALA A 154 -6.16 0.10 1.75
N GLY A 155 -5.33 0.42 2.76
CA GLY A 155 -5.25 -0.35 4.00
C GLY A 155 -6.57 -0.37 4.77
N LEU A 156 -7.26 0.78 4.88
CA LEU A 156 -8.57 0.87 5.53
C LEU A 156 -9.63 0.00 4.81
N ASP A 157 -9.65 -0.02 3.48
CA ASP A 157 -10.59 -0.87 2.73
C ASP A 157 -10.26 -2.36 2.91
N ALA A 158 -8.98 -2.71 3.01
CA ALA A 158 -8.58 -4.08 3.30
C ALA A 158 -9.03 -4.55 4.69
N PHE A 159 -8.99 -3.70 5.73
CA PHE A 159 -9.59 -4.00 7.03
C PHE A 159 -11.11 -4.21 6.95
N ASN A 160 -11.80 -3.41 6.14
CA ASN A 160 -13.24 -3.53 5.89
C ASN A 160 -13.65 -4.83 5.17
N HIS A 161 -12.71 -5.44 4.45
CA HIS A 161 -12.88 -6.66 3.69
C HIS A 161 -11.85 -7.72 4.09
N HIS A 162 -11.54 -7.80 5.39
CA HIS A 162 -10.45 -8.62 5.90
C HIS A 162 -10.58 -10.10 5.55
N ARG A 163 -9.51 -10.67 5.00
CA ARG A 163 -9.43 -12.08 4.62
C ARG A 163 -8.01 -12.50 4.26
N PRO A 164 -7.70 -13.80 4.27
CA PRO A 164 -6.48 -14.32 3.67
C PRO A 164 -6.46 -14.12 2.15
N VAL A 165 -5.28 -13.88 1.59
CA VAL A 165 -5.03 -13.88 0.13
C VAL A 165 -4.41 -15.22 -0.27
N SER A 166 -5.05 -15.90 -1.21
CA SER A 166 -4.70 -17.26 -1.65
C SER A 166 -5.14 -17.45 -3.11
N PRO A 167 -4.45 -18.31 -3.90
CA PRO A 167 -4.88 -18.58 -5.28
C PRO A 167 -6.05 -19.57 -5.30
N LEU A 168 -6.42 -20.11 -4.14
CA LEU A 168 -7.56 -21.02 -4.00
C LEU A 168 -8.88 -20.23 -4.12
N PRO A 169 -9.89 -20.79 -4.79
CA PRO A 169 -11.24 -20.22 -4.76
C PRO A 169 -11.81 -20.29 -3.33
N ASP A 170 -12.77 -19.42 -3.03
CA ASP A 170 -13.27 -19.22 -1.65
C ASP A 170 -13.77 -20.53 -1.00
N PHE A 171 -14.41 -21.42 -1.77
CA PHE A 171 -14.89 -22.71 -1.27
C PHE A 171 -13.77 -23.71 -0.91
N LEU A 172 -12.53 -23.47 -1.35
CA LEU A 172 -11.34 -24.25 -1.02
C LEU A 172 -10.42 -23.54 -0.03
N LEU A 173 -10.80 -22.37 0.50
CA LEU A 173 -9.91 -21.56 1.36
C LEU A 173 -9.53 -22.28 2.67
N PHE A 174 -10.30 -23.29 3.10
CA PHE A 174 -9.92 -24.16 4.21
C PHE A 174 -8.62 -24.95 3.96
N LEU A 175 -8.20 -25.10 2.71
CA LEU A 175 -6.94 -25.71 2.28
C LEU A 175 -5.81 -24.69 2.07
N LYS A 176 -5.98 -23.42 2.44
CA LYS A 176 -4.98 -22.35 2.18
C LYS A 176 -3.57 -22.73 2.64
N ASN A 177 -3.44 -23.51 3.71
CA ASN A 177 -2.16 -23.98 4.24
C ASN A 177 -1.38 -24.95 3.31
N LEU A 178 -2.00 -25.46 2.25
CA LEU A 178 -1.39 -26.33 1.25
C LEU A 178 -0.92 -25.57 0.00
N ALA A 179 -1.20 -24.27 -0.08
CA ALA A 179 -0.81 -23.38 -1.16
C ALA A 179 -0.05 -22.15 -0.60
N PRO A 180 0.64 -21.37 -1.44
CA PRO A 180 1.06 -20.03 -1.04
C PRO A 180 -0.15 -19.25 -0.51
N HIS A 181 0.01 -18.53 0.59
CA HIS A 181 -1.01 -17.62 1.11
C HIS A 181 -0.40 -16.53 1.99
N VAL A 182 -1.09 -15.40 2.04
CA VAL A 182 -0.87 -14.37 3.07
C VAL A 182 -2.09 -14.35 3.98
N ASP A 183 -1.89 -14.38 5.28
CA ASP A 183 -2.98 -14.51 6.26
C ASP A 183 -3.86 -13.27 6.36
N SER A 184 -3.29 -12.10 6.06
CA SER A 184 -3.95 -10.79 6.12
C SER A 184 -3.85 -10.09 4.77
N ASN A 185 -5.00 -9.78 4.16
CA ASN A 185 -5.04 -8.91 2.98
C ASN A 185 -4.56 -7.49 3.30
N ALA A 186 -4.72 -7.00 4.55
CA ALA A 186 -4.22 -5.68 4.95
C ALA A 186 -2.70 -5.62 4.82
N ASP A 187 -1.98 -6.67 5.21
CA ASP A 187 -0.51 -6.70 5.16
C ASP A 187 -0.03 -6.65 3.70
N ILE A 188 -0.64 -7.42 2.80
CA ILE A 188 -0.26 -7.46 1.37
C ILE A 188 -0.65 -6.21 0.59
N VAL A 189 -1.73 -5.49 0.96
CA VAL A 189 -2.07 -4.23 0.29
C VAL A 189 -1.29 -3.02 0.83
N THR A 190 -0.57 -3.22 1.93
CA THR A 190 0.26 -2.19 2.56
C THR A 190 1.72 -2.68 2.59
N TRP A 191 2.39 -2.58 3.75
CA TRP A 191 3.83 -2.72 3.92
C TRP A 191 4.43 -4.03 3.43
N LEU A 192 3.71 -5.16 3.54
CA LEU A 192 4.23 -6.45 3.08
C LEU A 192 4.22 -6.53 1.55
N GLY A 193 3.27 -5.86 0.89
CA GLY A 193 3.18 -5.71 -0.57
C GLY A 193 4.37 -4.97 -1.15
N ASP A 194 4.67 -3.81 -0.58
CA ASP A 194 5.73 -2.93 -1.06
C ASP A 194 7.12 -3.53 -0.82
N ILE A 195 7.35 -4.13 0.34
CA ILE A 195 8.57 -4.90 0.60
C ILE A 195 8.68 -6.09 -0.38
N ALA A 196 7.56 -6.76 -0.70
CA ALA A 196 7.57 -7.85 -1.69
C ALA A 196 7.96 -7.34 -3.08
N SER A 197 7.50 -6.15 -3.48
CA SER A 197 7.85 -5.50 -4.75
C SER A 197 9.35 -5.30 -4.91
N SER A 198 10.02 -4.75 -3.90
CA SER A 198 11.49 -4.64 -3.89
C SER A 198 12.16 -5.99 -4.11
N SER A 199 11.71 -7.01 -3.38
CA SER A 199 12.20 -8.39 -3.48
C SER A 199 11.96 -9.02 -4.87
N GLY A 200 10.80 -8.76 -5.47
CA GLY A 200 10.44 -9.20 -6.82
C GLY A 200 11.34 -8.57 -7.88
N ASP A 201 11.60 -7.27 -7.77
CA ASP A 201 12.47 -6.54 -8.71
C ASP A 201 13.94 -6.97 -8.57
N PHE A 202 14.41 -7.34 -7.37
CA PHE A 202 15.72 -8.00 -7.20
C PHE A 202 15.83 -9.29 -8.03
N LEU A 203 14.78 -10.13 -7.98
CA LEU A 203 14.74 -11.38 -8.73
C LEU A 203 14.68 -11.12 -10.23
N PHE A 204 13.79 -10.25 -10.70
CA PHE A 204 13.68 -9.96 -12.13
C PHE A 204 14.95 -9.33 -12.70
N TYR A 205 15.59 -8.45 -11.93
CA TYR A 205 16.90 -7.93 -12.30
C TYR A 205 17.92 -9.05 -12.48
N TYR A 206 18.05 -9.93 -11.49
CA TYR A 206 18.97 -11.07 -11.52
C TYR A 206 18.72 -11.97 -12.73
N LEU A 207 17.45 -12.28 -13.02
CA LEU A 207 17.07 -13.12 -14.17
C LEU A 207 17.39 -12.46 -15.52
N ARG A 208 17.21 -11.14 -15.64
CA ARG A 208 17.49 -10.38 -16.86
C ARG A 208 18.99 -10.12 -17.11
N HIS A 209 19.81 -10.08 -16.06
CA HIS A 209 21.22 -9.70 -16.14
C HIS A 209 22.17 -10.89 -15.92
N GLU A 210 21.92 -12.00 -16.62
CA GLU A 210 22.79 -13.18 -16.62
C GLU A 210 23.08 -13.72 -15.21
N LYS A 211 22.10 -13.65 -14.29
CA LYS A 211 22.23 -14.12 -12.91
C LYS A 211 23.28 -13.35 -12.09
N LYS A 212 23.49 -12.07 -12.41
CA LYS A 212 24.34 -11.18 -11.61
C LYS A 212 23.51 -10.55 -10.49
N PRO A 213 23.96 -10.62 -9.22
CA PRO A 213 23.27 -9.95 -8.13
C PRO A 213 23.34 -8.44 -8.29
N LEU A 214 22.42 -7.73 -7.64
CA LEU A 214 22.44 -6.28 -7.56
C LEU A 214 23.63 -5.81 -6.72
N SER A 215 24.10 -4.59 -7.02
CA SER A 215 24.96 -3.84 -6.09
C SER A 215 24.10 -3.22 -5.00
N VAL A 216 24.67 -2.96 -3.83
CA VAL A 216 23.99 -2.30 -2.70
C VAL A 216 23.28 -1.00 -3.13
N ASP A 217 23.92 -0.15 -3.95
CA ASP A 217 23.29 1.08 -4.44
C ASP A 217 22.02 0.83 -5.27
N ARG A 218 21.96 -0.29 -6.01
CA ARG A 218 20.76 -0.62 -6.79
C ARG A 218 19.71 -1.32 -5.94
N GLU A 219 20.13 -2.08 -4.92
CA GLU A 219 19.20 -2.63 -3.93
C GLU A 219 18.48 -1.49 -3.20
N GLN A 220 19.22 -0.48 -2.75
CA GLN A 220 18.62 0.71 -2.15
C GLN A 220 17.70 1.44 -3.13
N HIS A 221 18.10 1.58 -4.40
CA HIS A 221 17.27 2.23 -5.42
C HIS A 221 15.90 1.58 -5.59
N TYR A 222 15.81 0.25 -5.61
CA TYR A 222 14.53 -0.45 -5.69
C TYR A 222 13.73 -0.30 -4.38
N ILE A 223 14.39 -0.34 -3.21
CA ILE A 223 13.73 -0.05 -1.94
C ILE A 223 13.10 1.36 -1.96
N ASP A 224 13.83 2.36 -2.45
CA ASP A 224 13.38 3.75 -2.50
C ASP A 224 12.24 4.00 -3.52
N ILE A 225 12.02 3.08 -4.47
CA ILE A 225 10.96 3.18 -5.50
C ILE A 225 9.76 2.31 -5.17
N ASP A 226 9.99 1.09 -4.70
CA ASP A 226 8.94 0.09 -4.49
C ASP A 226 8.38 0.13 -3.06
N ALA A 227 9.09 0.76 -2.13
CA ALA A 227 8.71 0.95 -0.73
C ALA A 227 9.21 2.32 -0.21
N PRO A 228 8.86 3.45 -0.86
CA PRO A 228 9.30 4.77 -0.44
C PRO A 228 8.76 5.11 0.97
N GLY A 229 9.37 6.10 1.63
CA GLY A 229 8.98 6.44 2.99
C GLY A 229 7.56 6.98 3.12
N SER A 230 7.05 7.70 2.12
CA SER A 230 5.67 8.19 2.04
C SER A 230 4.65 7.04 2.01
N ASP A 231 4.88 6.02 1.20
CA ASP A 231 4.07 4.79 1.15
C ASP A 231 4.19 4.03 2.46
N MET A 232 5.40 3.83 2.99
CA MET A 232 5.58 3.14 4.27
C MET A 232 4.87 3.84 5.43
N LEU A 233 4.77 5.18 5.41
CA LEU A 233 3.93 5.91 6.36
C LEU A 233 2.44 5.69 6.07
N GLY A 234 2.04 5.75 4.79
CA GLY A 234 0.69 5.44 4.31
C GLY A 234 0.25 4.00 4.60
N ASP A 235 1.18 3.08 4.80
CA ASP A 235 0.96 1.68 5.18
C ASP A 235 0.81 1.49 6.68
N ILE A 236 1.49 2.30 7.48
CA ILE A 236 1.46 2.27 8.94
C ILE A 236 0.16 2.90 9.47
N ASP A 237 -0.18 4.09 8.97
CA ASP A 237 -1.31 4.89 9.43
C ASP A 237 -2.67 4.16 9.39
N PRO A 238 -3.04 3.31 8.40
CA PRO A 238 -4.32 2.61 8.41
C PRO A 238 -4.46 1.64 9.59
N TYR A 239 -3.38 1.03 10.09
CA TYR A 239 -3.42 0.19 11.29
C TYR A 239 -3.74 1.01 12.54
N VAL A 240 -3.18 2.22 12.62
CA VAL A 240 -3.42 3.16 13.73
C VAL A 240 -4.85 3.67 13.66
N ILE A 241 -5.30 4.13 12.49
CA ILE A 241 -6.66 4.63 12.27
C ILE A 241 -7.68 3.51 12.57
N ASN A 242 -7.49 2.30 12.04
CA ASN A 242 -8.41 1.19 12.29
C ASN A 242 -8.48 0.79 13.78
N LYS A 243 -7.42 1.01 14.57
CA LYS A 243 -7.44 0.75 16.02
C LYS A 243 -8.31 1.74 16.79
N TYR A 244 -8.32 3.01 16.39
CA TYR A 244 -8.98 4.09 17.13
C TYR A 244 -10.34 4.50 16.56
N TYR A 245 -10.60 4.21 15.29
CA TYR A 245 -11.83 4.59 14.59
C TYR A 245 -12.60 3.35 14.10
N HIS A 246 -13.93 3.44 14.13
CA HIS A 246 -14.82 2.38 13.66
C HIS A 246 -15.00 2.45 12.13
N VAL A 247 -13.93 2.19 11.37
CA VAL A 247 -13.90 2.36 9.90
C VAL A 247 -14.83 1.41 9.12
N SER A 248 -15.35 0.39 9.80
CA SER A 248 -16.32 -0.58 9.26
C SER A 248 -17.79 -0.21 9.49
N ALA A 249 -18.06 0.94 10.10
CA ALA A 249 -19.42 1.39 10.39
C ALA A 249 -20.20 1.71 9.09
N THR A 250 -21.49 1.34 9.09
CA THR A 250 -22.44 1.70 8.01
C THR A 250 -23.20 2.99 8.29
N ASN A 251 -23.00 3.58 9.48
CA ASN A 251 -23.54 4.86 9.93
C ASN A 251 -22.59 5.44 11.00
N GLY A 252 -21.36 5.73 10.59
CA GLY A 252 -20.29 6.26 11.42
C GLY A 252 -19.90 7.68 11.03
N MET A 253 -18.65 8.05 11.33
CA MET A 253 -18.06 9.32 10.91
C MET A 253 -17.78 9.31 9.41
N ARG A 254 -17.73 10.49 8.82
CA ARG A 254 -17.16 10.64 7.47
C ARG A 254 -15.70 10.23 7.49
N VAL A 255 -15.20 9.71 6.37
CA VAL A 255 -13.77 9.38 6.23
C VAL A 255 -12.94 10.65 6.37
N THR A 256 -13.39 11.78 5.81
CA THR A 256 -12.66 13.05 5.97
C THR A 256 -12.63 13.54 7.41
N GLU A 257 -13.70 13.38 8.19
CA GLU A 257 -13.70 13.73 9.62
C GLU A 257 -12.66 12.90 10.39
N ILE A 258 -12.54 11.60 10.08
CA ILE A 258 -11.52 10.72 10.66
C ILE A 258 -10.10 11.20 10.29
N LEU A 259 -9.87 11.53 9.01
CA LEU A 259 -8.55 11.99 8.54
C LEU A 259 -8.19 13.38 9.09
N GLU A 260 -9.16 14.29 9.20
CA GLU A 260 -8.99 15.61 9.82
C GLU A 260 -8.60 15.44 11.30
N GLU A 261 -9.32 14.59 12.04
CA GLU A 261 -9.00 14.33 13.44
C GLU A 261 -7.63 13.66 13.60
N TYR A 262 -7.28 12.71 12.73
CA TYR A 262 -6.01 12.00 12.81
C TYR A 262 -4.80 12.88 12.46
N TYR A 263 -4.87 13.65 11.37
CA TYR A 263 -3.73 14.42 10.85
C TYR A 263 -3.67 15.87 11.34
N LEU A 264 -4.82 16.54 11.50
CA LEU A 264 -4.87 17.98 11.73
C LEU A 264 -5.19 18.34 13.19
N ASN A 265 -5.73 17.42 13.98
CA ASN A 265 -5.96 17.69 15.39
C ASN A 265 -4.63 17.76 16.14
N THR A 266 -4.29 18.97 16.60
CA THR A 266 -3.09 19.25 17.40
C THR A 266 -3.38 19.33 18.90
N THR A 267 -4.62 19.06 19.32
CA THR A 267 -4.95 19.04 20.75
C THR A 267 -4.25 17.85 21.42
N GLN A 268 -3.62 18.10 22.57
CA GLN A 268 -2.82 17.10 23.31
C GLN A 268 -3.63 15.88 23.79
N GLU A 269 -4.95 15.89 23.66
CA GLU A 269 -5.85 14.85 24.17
C GLU A 269 -5.92 13.60 23.29
N THR A 270 -5.43 13.66 22.04
CA THR A 270 -5.47 12.54 21.09
C THR A 270 -4.07 12.23 20.50
N PRO A 271 -3.24 11.44 21.19
CA PRO A 271 -1.85 11.20 20.82
C PRO A 271 -1.67 10.11 19.74
N PHE A 272 -2.63 9.93 18.82
CA PHE A 272 -2.62 8.83 17.83
C PHE A 272 -1.30 8.78 17.05
N ARG A 273 -0.85 9.94 16.57
CA ARG A 273 0.40 10.10 15.81
C ARG A 273 1.67 10.00 16.66
N ALA A 274 1.58 10.28 17.96
CA ALA A 274 2.74 10.27 18.87
C ALA A 274 3.17 8.85 19.26
N ARG A 275 2.30 7.86 19.06
CA ARG A 275 2.56 6.43 19.29
C ARG A 275 2.24 5.60 18.04
N ARG A 276 2.34 6.18 16.84
CA ARG A 276 1.88 5.55 15.59
C ARG A 276 2.68 4.28 15.30
N CYS A 277 4.00 4.33 15.43
CA CYS A 277 4.87 3.19 15.15
C CYS A 277 4.70 2.12 16.22
N ALA A 278 4.61 2.52 17.50
CA ALA A 278 4.33 1.57 18.58
C ALA A 278 2.97 0.87 18.40
N THR A 279 1.94 1.63 18.00
CA THR A 279 0.60 1.10 17.72
C THR A 279 0.61 0.14 16.53
N PHE A 280 1.32 0.49 15.46
CA PHE A 280 1.50 -0.40 14.31
C PHE A 280 2.24 -1.68 14.70
N CYS A 281 3.33 -1.59 15.46
CA CYS A 281 4.07 -2.76 15.94
C CYS A 281 3.15 -3.71 16.72
N GLU A 282 2.34 -3.20 17.64
CA GLU A 282 1.33 -4.00 18.35
C GLU A 282 0.33 -4.65 17.38
N ALA A 283 -0.15 -3.91 16.38
CA ALA A 283 -1.14 -4.39 15.42
C ALA A 283 -0.61 -5.50 14.49
N VAL A 284 0.68 -5.49 14.16
CA VAL A 284 1.36 -6.56 13.41
C VAL A 284 1.94 -7.66 14.32
N GLY A 285 1.61 -7.64 15.61
CA GLY A 285 1.95 -8.71 16.56
C GLY A 285 3.39 -8.66 17.10
N LEU A 286 4.07 -7.52 17.08
CA LEU A 286 5.29 -7.30 17.86
C LEU A 286 4.93 -6.97 19.31
N GLU A 287 5.58 -7.64 20.27
CA GLU A 287 5.21 -7.59 21.68
C GLU A 287 6.43 -7.43 22.60
N GLY A 288 6.20 -6.80 23.76
CA GLY A 288 7.19 -6.71 24.82
C GLY A 288 8.40 -5.84 24.45
N TRP A 289 8.17 -4.58 24.05
CA TRP A 289 9.26 -3.62 23.83
C TRP A 289 10.03 -3.33 25.12
N ASP A 290 11.34 -3.59 25.13
CA ASP A 290 12.22 -3.35 26.29
C ASP A 290 13.00 -2.02 26.25
N GLY A 291 12.79 -1.22 25.20
CA GLY A 291 13.55 0.00 24.91
C GLY A 291 14.62 -0.16 23.82
N VAL A 292 14.92 -1.40 23.41
CA VAL A 292 15.91 -1.73 22.37
C VAL A 292 15.36 -2.74 21.37
N LYS A 293 14.59 -3.73 21.84
CA LYS A 293 14.03 -4.81 21.02
C LYS A 293 12.65 -5.26 21.52
N PHE A 294 11.95 -5.99 20.67
CA PHE A 294 10.75 -6.74 21.07
C PHE A 294 11.14 -8.12 21.58
N VAL A 295 10.39 -8.66 22.54
CA VAL A 295 10.66 -10.00 23.11
C VAL A 295 10.44 -11.10 22.08
N ASN A 296 9.53 -10.90 21.13
CA ASN A 296 9.10 -11.89 20.16
C ASN A 296 9.65 -11.69 18.72
N GLU A 297 10.71 -10.87 18.54
CA GLU A 297 11.28 -10.56 17.20
C GLU A 297 11.60 -11.82 16.36
N ASP A 298 12.18 -12.86 16.97
CA ASP A 298 12.56 -14.08 16.23
C ASP A 298 11.34 -14.85 15.72
N SER A 299 10.26 -14.94 16.51
CA SER A 299 9.01 -15.54 16.06
C SER A 299 8.32 -14.69 15.00
N TRP A 300 8.33 -13.37 15.18
CA TRP A 300 7.75 -12.42 14.23
C TRP A 300 8.44 -12.49 12.87
N LEU A 301 9.78 -12.46 12.86
CA LEU A 301 10.59 -12.59 11.64
C LEU A 301 10.36 -13.95 10.95
N ARG A 302 10.26 -15.06 11.69
CA ARG A 302 9.95 -16.37 11.09
C ARG A 302 8.56 -16.42 10.47
N TYR A 303 7.57 -15.83 11.14
CA TYR A 303 6.21 -15.75 10.62
C TYR A 303 6.17 -14.91 9.34
N TYR A 304 6.65 -13.67 9.40
CA TYR A 304 6.61 -12.76 8.24
C TYR A 304 7.57 -13.14 7.12
N ALA A 305 8.67 -13.86 7.37
CA ALA A 305 9.49 -14.44 6.30
C ALA A 305 8.69 -15.41 5.42
N LYS A 306 7.80 -16.22 6.02
CA LYS A 306 6.89 -17.09 5.27
C LYS A 306 5.85 -16.27 4.50
N GLN A 307 5.20 -15.31 5.17
CA GLN A 307 4.18 -14.45 4.55
C GLN A 307 4.77 -13.66 3.36
N LEU A 308 5.96 -13.09 3.53
CA LEU A 308 6.64 -12.31 2.49
C LEU A 308 7.04 -13.19 1.29
N ARG A 309 7.60 -14.38 1.53
CA ARG A 309 7.89 -15.34 0.46
C ARG A 309 6.62 -15.72 -0.33
N ASP A 310 5.52 -15.96 0.36
CA ASP A 310 4.25 -16.32 -0.28
C ASP A 310 3.67 -15.11 -1.04
N ASN A 311 3.83 -13.89 -0.53
CA ASN A 311 3.48 -12.66 -1.24
C ASN A 311 4.30 -12.49 -2.54
N ILE A 312 5.62 -12.64 -2.46
CA ILE A 312 6.51 -12.58 -3.63
C ILE A 312 6.14 -13.67 -4.65
N THR A 313 5.69 -14.84 -4.18
CA THR A 313 5.19 -15.90 -5.05
C THR A 313 3.97 -15.44 -5.84
N PHE A 314 3.01 -14.76 -5.20
CA PHE A 314 1.85 -14.18 -5.88
C PHE A 314 2.23 -13.08 -6.85
N GLN A 315 3.09 -12.17 -6.43
CA GLN A 315 3.54 -11.07 -7.27
C GLN A 315 4.29 -11.58 -8.51
N VAL A 316 5.20 -12.54 -8.34
CA VAL A 316 5.92 -13.10 -9.50
C VAL A 316 4.97 -13.90 -10.40
N PHE A 317 4.01 -14.62 -9.82
CA PHE A 317 2.99 -15.30 -10.63
C PHE A 317 2.18 -14.29 -11.44
N SER A 318 1.68 -13.23 -10.80
CA SER A 318 0.93 -12.16 -11.46
C SER A 318 1.78 -11.37 -12.46
N LEU A 319 3.11 -11.42 -12.40
CA LEU A 319 4.04 -10.79 -13.34
C LEU A 319 4.57 -11.73 -14.44
N THR A 320 4.15 -13.00 -14.49
CA THR A 320 4.54 -13.96 -15.55
C THR A 320 3.33 -14.39 -16.40
N GLU A 321 3.48 -14.53 -17.73
CA GLU A 321 2.36 -14.87 -18.65
C GLU A 321 1.63 -16.14 -18.20
N GLU A 322 0.32 -16.33 -18.43
CA GLU A 322 -0.42 -17.52 -17.95
C GLU A 322 -0.18 -18.81 -18.76
N THR A 323 1.09 -19.22 -18.89
CA THR A 323 1.44 -20.54 -19.43
C THR A 323 1.78 -21.49 -18.28
N ILE A 324 1.60 -22.80 -18.48
CA ILE A 324 2.03 -23.80 -17.48
C ILE A 324 3.52 -23.70 -17.15
N LYS A 325 4.33 -23.11 -18.06
CA LYS A 325 5.75 -22.85 -17.85
C LYS A 325 5.99 -21.71 -16.84
N SER A 326 5.07 -20.78 -16.73
CA SER A 326 5.17 -19.61 -15.86
C SER A 326 4.92 -19.93 -14.40
N VAL A 327 4.25 -21.05 -14.11
CA VAL A 327 4.05 -21.57 -12.75
C VAL A 327 5.37 -22.03 -12.11
N TRP A 328 6.39 -22.37 -12.91
CA TRP A 328 7.66 -22.89 -12.39
C TRP A 328 8.45 -21.89 -11.55
N LEU A 329 8.46 -20.61 -11.94
CA LEU A 329 9.21 -19.60 -11.21
C LEU A 329 8.58 -19.32 -9.82
N PRO A 330 7.28 -19.04 -9.70
CA PRO A 330 6.57 -18.95 -8.42
C PRO A 330 6.72 -20.22 -7.57
N LEU A 331 6.56 -21.41 -8.15
CA LEU A 331 6.75 -22.67 -7.40
C LEU A 331 8.17 -22.78 -6.81
N ARG A 332 9.19 -22.39 -7.58
CA ARG A 332 10.56 -22.38 -7.06
C ARG A 332 10.70 -21.44 -5.87
N ILE A 333 10.10 -20.24 -5.92
CA ILE A 333 10.12 -19.28 -4.81
C ILE A 333 9.41 -19.86 -3.59
N TYR A 334 8.22 -20.44 -3.77
CA TYR A 334 7.45 -21.07 -2.71
C TYR A 334 8.24 -22.18 -1.98
N PHE A 335 9.03 -22.95 -2.73
CA PHE A 335 9.96 -23.95 -2.19
C PHE A 335 11.35 -23.38 -1.82
N ASN A 336 11.43 -22.08 -1.50
CA ASN A 336 12.62 -21.35 -1.04
C ASN A 336 13.78 -21.24 -2.06
N GLY A 337 13.51 -21.43 -3.34
CA GLY A 337 14.44 -21.09 -4.41
C GLY A 337 14.69 -19.58 -4.47
N PHE A 338 15.89 -19.20 -4.93
CA PHE A 338 16.32 -17.80 -5.07
C PHE A 338 16.35 -16.98 -3.76
N ARG A 339 16.34 -17.62 -2.58
CA ARG A 339 16.40 -16.93 -1.28
C ARG A 339 17.52 -15.89 -1.19
N ASP A 340 18.72 -16.24 -1.66
CA ASP A 340 19.91 -15.36 -1.63
C ASP A 340 19.80 -14.14 -2.57
N VAL A 341 18.89 -14.19 -3.54
CA VAL A 341 18.65 -13.12 -4.52
C VAL A 341 17.50 -12.23 -4.07
N ILE A 342 16.39 -12.83 -3.66
CA ILE A 342 15.18 -12.14 -3.25
C ILE A 342 15.39 -11.38 -1.93
N LYS A 343 16.23 -11.91 -1.04
CA LYS A 343 16.68 -11.23 0.20
C LYS A 343 15.54 -10.79 1.12
N TYR A 344 14.39 -11.48 1.11
CA TYR A 344 13.24 -11.12 1.95
C TYR A 344 13.58 -11.07 3.46
N ASP A 345 14.50 -11.93 3.95
CA ASP A 345 14.95 -11.90 5.35
C ASP A 345 15.72 -10.62 5.70
N LEU A 346 16.47 -10.07 4.74
CA LEU A 346 17.19 -8.82 4.89
C LEU A 346 16.22 -7.66 4.94
N LEU A 347 15.28 -7.58 3.99
CA LEU A 347 14.30 -6.49 3.92
C LEU A 347 13.43 -6.42 5.17
N LEU A 348 12.95 -7.56 5.69
CA LEU A 348 12.21 -7.59 6.97
C LEU A 348 13.04 -7.06 8.14
N ARG A 349 14.34 -7.35 8.18
CA ARG A 349 15.24 -6.84 9.21
C ARG A 349 15.51 -5.35 9.06
N LEU A 350 15.61 -4.83 7.84
CA LEU A 350 15.71 -3.40 7.58
C LEU A 350 14.46 -2.68 8.08
N PHE A 351 13.27 -3.16 7.70
CA PHE A 351 12.00 -2.60 8.16
C PHE A 351 11.85 -2.62 9.69
N LEU A 352 12.11 -3.78 10.32
CA LEU A 352 12.07 -3.90 11.78
C LEU A 352 13.10 -2.98 12.46
N THR A 353 14.27 -2.79 11.87
CA THR A 353 15.29 -1.87 12.42
C THR A 353 14.79 -0.43 12.39
N SER A 354 14.23 0.01 11.26
CA SER A 354 13.63 1.34 11.12
C SER A 354 12.48 1.55 12.10
N LEU A 355 11.56 0.59 12.23
CA LEU A 355 10.46 0.65 13.21
C LEU A 355 10.97 0.82 14.65
N LYS A 356 11.98 0.05 15.04
CA LYS A 356 12.55 0.14 16.40
C LYS A 356 13.15 1.51 16.68
N THR A 357 13.84 2.10 15.71
CA THR A 357 14.36 3.47 15.84
C THR A 357 13.22 4.46 16.08
N LEU A 358 12.12 4.36 15.33
CA LEU A 358 10.96 5.24 15.49
C LEU A 358 10.24 5.03 16.82
N VAL A 359 10.00 3.78 17.24
CA VAL A 359 9.40 3.46 18.55
C VAL A 359 10.27 3.98 19.69
N GLN A 360 11.59 3.89 19.55
CA GLN A 360 12.52 4.45 20.54
C GLN A 360 12.39 5.98 20.63
N GLN A 361 12.28 6.68 19.51
CA GLN A 361 12.05 8.13 19.46
C GLN A 361 10.70 8.50 20.11
N GLU A 362 9.62 7.80 19.76
CA GLU A 362 8.29 7.98 20.36
C GLU A 362 8.33 7.80 21.89
N THR A 363 9.04 6.78 22.37
CA THR A 363 9.17 6.50 23.81
C THR A 363 9.97 7.58 24.55
N GLN A 364 10.96 8.19 23.89
CA GLN A 364 11.76 9.27 24.47
C GLN A 364 10.99 10.59 24.58
N LEU A 365 10.09 10.87 23.63
CA LEU A 365 9.28 12.09 23.62
C LEU A 365 8.17 12.10 24.68
N ILE A 366 7.78 10.94 25.20
CA ILE A 366 6.74 10.78 26.23
C ILE A 366 7.30 10.92 27.66
N LYS A 367 8.63 10.87 27.82
CA LYS A 367 9.32 11.08 29.11
C LYS A 367 9.68 12.55 29.29
#